data_AF-A0A6B3EUR2-F1
#
_entry.id   AF-A0A6B3EUR2-F1
#
_cell.length_a   1.000
_cell.length_b   1.000
_cell.length_c   1.000
_cell.angle_alpha   90.00
_cell.angle_beta   90.00
_cell.angle_gamma   90.00
#
_symmetry.space_group_name_H-M   'P 1'
#
loop_
_entity.id
_entity.type
_entity.pdbx_description
1 polymer ?
#
loop_
_entity_poly.entity_id
_entity_poly.type
_entity_poly.pdbx_seq_one_letter_code
_entity_poly.pdbx_strand_id
1 'polypeptide(L)'
;MDPHDPVRRTLGPRAAQQVADLLAPVDAELARRYPGDPGTRQPVHTVYVPADAFTADTVRTWGDQALAALDAHAPDAASFAAALDLDPALAAE
;
A
#
# COMPACT_ATOMS: atom_id res chain seq x y z
N MET A 1 20.47 -36.54 -9.53
CA MET A 1 19.27 -35.80 -9.94
C MET A 1 19.70 -34.36 -10.03
N ASP A 2 19.80 -33.81 -11.25
CA ASP A 2 20.32 -32.47 -11.50
C ASP A 2 19.32 -31.42 -10.98
N PRO A 3 19.72 -30.48 -10.10
CA PRO A 3 18.84 -29.44 -9.57
C PRO A 3 18.35 -28.41 -10.61
N HIS A 4 18.80 -28.51 -11.88
CA HIS A 4 18.49 -27.55 -12.93
C HIS A 4 17.51 -28.04 -14.01
N ASP A 5 16.81 -29.16 -13.80
CA ASP A 5 15.77 -29.60 -14.74
C ASP A 5 14.64 -28.55 -14.80
N PRO A 6 14.34 -27.95 -15.98
CA PRO A 6 13.42 -26.83 -16.05
C PRO A 6 11.99 -27.27 -15.72
N VAL A 7 11.53 -26.92 -14.52
CA VAL A 7 10.13 -27.10 -14.11
C VAL A 7 9.23 -26.32 -15.06
N ARG A 8 8.20 -26.98 -15.58
CA ARG A 8 7.20 -26.38 -16.46
C ARG A 8 6.51 -25.20 -15.74
N ARG A 9 6.73 -23.97 -16.25
CA ARG A 9 6.19 -22.71 -15.68
C ARG A 9 4.86 -22.28 -16.29
N THR A 10 4.22 -23.15 -17.06
CA THR A 10 2.96 -22.86 -17.75
C THR A 10 1.92 -23.93 -17.44
N LEU A 11 0.67 -23.52 -17.22
CA LEU A 11 -0.45 -24.45 -17.14
C LEU A 11 -0.86 -24.88 -18.55
N GLY A 12 -1.25 -26.14 -18.72
CA GLY A 12 -1.91 -26.58 -19.94
C GLY A 12 -3.33 -26.02 -20.01
N PRO A 13 -3.94 -25.90 -21.20
CA PRO A 13 -5.26 -25.27 -21.38
C PRO A 13 -6.34 -25.93 -20.51
N ARG A 14 -6.30 -27.26 -20.35
CA ARG A 14 -7.20 -27.99 -19.45
C ARG A 14 -7.03 -27.57 -17.99
N ALA A 15 -5.79 -27.52 -17.50
CA ALA A 15 -5.51 -27.14 -16.12
C ALA A 15 -5.89 -25.67 -15.85
N ALA A 16 -5.65 -24.79 -16.83
CA ALA A 16 -6.08 -23.40 -16.76
C ALA A 16 -7.62 -23.28 -16.67
N GLN A 17 -8.36 -24.04 -17.49
CA GLN A 17 -9.83 -24.07 -17.44
C GLN A 17 -10.34 -24.60 -16.09
N GLN A 18 -9.76 -25.69 -15.58
CA GLN A 18 -10.14 -26.24 -14.28
C GLN A 18 -9.92 -25.23 -13.15
N VAL A 19 -8.81 -24.48 -13.18
CA VAL A 19 -8.55 -23.41 -12.21
C VAL A 19 -9.56 -22.28 -12.37
N ALA A 20 -9.87 -21.86 -13.60
CA ALA A 20 -10.88 -20.83 -13.84
C ALA A 20 -12.27 -21.24 -13.31
N ASP A 21 -12.69 -22.48 -13.57
CA ASP A 21 -13.97 -23.01 -13.06
C ASP A 21 -14.01 -23.06 -11.53
N LEU A 22 -12.88 -23.43 -10.90
CA LEU A 22 -12.74 -23.44 -9.43
C LEU A 22 -12.80 -22.03 -8.83
N LEU A 23 -12.25 -21.03 -9.53
CA LEU A 23 -12.18 -19.65 -9.03
C LEU A 23 -13.42 -18.81 -9.34
N ALA A 24 -14.25 -19.21 -10.31
CA ALA A 24 -15.41 -18.43 -10.75
C ALA A 24 -16.36 -17.97 -9.60
N PRO A 25 -16.69 -18.80 -8.58
CA PRO A 25 -17.50 -18.33 -7.44
C PRO A 25 -16.78 -17.30 -6.57
N VAL A 26 -15.46 -17.43 -6.41
CA VAL A 26 -14.63 -16.48 -5.65
C VAL A 26 -14.51 -15.17 -6.40
N ASP A 27 -14.28 -15.21 -7.71
CA ASP A 27 -14.24 -14.04 -8.58
C ASP A 27 -15.56 -13.25 -8.52
N ALA A 28 -16.70 -13.95 -8.55
CA ALA A 28 -18.01 -13.32 -8.41
C ALA A 28 -18.19 -12.62 -7.06
N GLU A 29 -17.73 -13.24 -5.96
CA GLU A 29 -17.81 -12.63 -4.63
C GLU A 29 -16.85 -11.44 -4.48
N LEU A 30 -15.64 -11.53 -5.04
CA LEU A 30 -14.67 -10.44 -5.04
C LEU A 30 -15.19 -9.25 -5.85
N ALA A 31 -15.72 -9.47 -7.05
CA ALA A 31 -16.33 -8.42 -7.87
C ALA A 31 -17.49 -7.72 -7.14
N ARG A 32 -18.29 -8.48 -6.37
CA ARG A 32 -19.39 -7.93 -5.57
C ARG A 32 -18.89 -7.09 -4.38
N ARG A 33 -17.84 -7.53 -3.68
CA ARG A 33 -17.28 -6.82 -2.51
C ARG A 33 -16.38 -5.65 -2.89
N TYR A 34 -15.69 -5.77 -4.02
CA TYR A 34 -14.65 -4.85 -4.48
C TYR A 34 -14.92 -4.52 -5.96
N PRO A 35 -15.92 -3.67 -6.28
CA PRO A 35 -16.36 -3.39 -7.65
C PRO A 35 -15.33 -2.60 -8.51
N GLY A 36 -14.08 -2.51 -8.07
CA GLY A 36 -13.03 -1.73 -8.71
C GLY A 36 -12.91 -0.32 -8.13
N ASP A 37 -12.11 0.51 -8.80
CA ASP A 37 -11.86 1.89 -8.38
C ASP A 37 -13.13 2.73 -8.56
N PRO A 38 -13.68 3.34 -7.49
CA PRO A 38 -14.84 4.22 -7.59
C PRO A 38 -14.55 5.54 -8.34
N GLY A 39 -13.32 5.78 -8.79
CA GLY A 39 -12.89 7.02 -9.45
C GLY A 39 -12.80 8.21 -8.48
N THR A 40 -13.02 7.98 -7.18
CA THR A 40 -12.79 8.96 -6.13
C THR A 40 -11.29 9.07 -5.85
N ARG A 41 -10.83 10.20 -5.30
CA ARG A 41 -9.42 10.31 -4.90
C ARG A 41 -9.06 9.17 -3.95
N GLN A 42 -8.13 8.34 -4.39
CA GLN A 42 -7.45 7.37 -3.54
C GLN A 42 -6.62 8.14 -2.50
N PRO A 43 -6.42 7.60 -1.29
CA PRO A 43 -5.38 8.10 -0.40
C PRO A 43 -4.07 8.14 -1.18
N VAL A 44 -3.44 9.32 -1.23
CA VAL A 44 -2.26 9.55 -2.06
C VAL A 44 -1.07 8.66 -1.64
N HIS A 45 -1.11 8.08 -0.44
CA HIS A 45 -0.04 7.26 0.13
C HIS A 45 -0.55 5.87 0.53
N THR A 46 -0.35 4.90 -0.36
CA THR A 46 -0.36 3.48 0.01
C THR A 46 1.06 3.07 0.34
N VAL A 47 1.27 2.51 1.53
CA VAL A 47 2.57 1.99 2.00
C VAL A 47 2.48 0.48 2.15
N TYR A 48 3.47 -0.22 1.60
CA TYR A 48 3.58 -1.66 1.74
C TYR A 48 4.52 -2.00 2.89
N VAL A 49 4.03 -2.80 3.83
CA VAL A 49 4.79 -3.25 5.00
C VAL A 49 4.99 -4.76 4.87
N PRO A 50 6.20 -5.29 5.13
CA PRO A 50 6.40 -6.73 5.25
C PRO A 50 5.40 -7.34 6.25
N ALA A 51 4.83 -8.49 5.91
CA ALA A 51 3.75 -9.09 6.69
C ALA A 51 4.16 -9.41 8.15
N ASP A 52 5.43 -9.71 8.37
CA ASP A 52 6.04 -9.95 9.68
C ASP A 52 6.33 -8.68 10.48
N ALA A 53 6.37 -7.52 9.83
CA ALA A 53 6.59 -6.22 10.46
C ALA A 53 5.29 -5.43 10.71
N PHE A 54 4.18 -5.82 10.08
CA PHE A 54 2.88 -5.19 10.30
C PHE A 54 2.27 -5.64 11.64
N THR A 55 1.83 -4.67 12.44
CA THR A 55 1.17 -4.91 13.74
C THR A 55 -0.08 -4.03 13.86
N ALA A 56 -0.92 -4.32 14.86
CA ALA A 56 -2.08 -3.49 15.16
C ALA A 56 -1.71 -2.02 15.51
N ASP A 57 -0.47 -1.78 15.96
CA ASP A 57 0.00 -0.48 16.41
C ASP A 57 0.80 0.29 15.36
N THR A 58 1.03 -0.29 14.17
CA THR A 58 1.89 0.31 13.13
C THR A 58 1.47 1.74 12.78
N VAL A 59 0.18 1.97 12.56
CA VAL A 59 -0.34 3.30 12.20
C VAL A 59 -0.15 4.32 13.34
N ARG A 60 -0.44 3.91 14.58
CA ARG A 60 -0.26 4.79 15.76
C ARG A 60 1.21 5.14 15.95
N THR A 61 2.08 4.14 15.92
CA THR A 61 3.51 4.30 16.12
C THR A 61 4.13 5.25 15.10
N TRP A 62 3.76 5.12 13.82
CA TRP A 62 4.23 6.04 12.79
C TRP A 62 3.68 7.46 12.95
N GLY A 63 2.43 7.60 13.38
CA GLY A 63 1.86 8.91 13.71
C GLY A 63 2.64 9.61 14.81
N ASP A 64 2.94 8.90 15.90
CA ASP A 64 3.72 9.44 17.02
C ASP A 64 5.15 9.82 16.58
N GLN A 65 5.78 9.00 15.75
CA GLN A 65 7.10 9.30 15.18
C GLN A 65 7.09 10.52 14.25
N ALA A 66 6.05 10.66 13.42
CA ALA A 66 5.91 11.80 12.52
C ALA A 66 5.70 13.11 13.30
N LEU A 67 4.89 13.09 14.36
CA LEU A 67 4.72 14.24 15.25
C LEU A 67 6.03 14.60 15.95
N ALA A 68 6.75 13.63 16.50
CA ALA A 68 8.05 13.88 17.13
C ALA A 68 9.07 14.47 16.14
N ALA A 69 9.04 14.06 14.88
CA ALA A 69 9.90 14.64 13.84
C ALA A 69 9.52 16.09 13.52
N LEU A 70 8.21 16.41 13.46
CA LEU A 70 7.74 17.79 13.30
C LEU A 70 8.15 18.66 14.51
N ASP A 71 7.92 18.19 15.73
CA ASP A 71 8.33 18.92 16.95
C ASP A 71 9.83 19.21 16.97
N ALA A 72 10.65 18.27 16.50
CA ALA A 72 12.11 18.40 16.51
C ALA A 72 12.65 19.30 15.39
N HIS A 73 12.03 19.27 14.20
CA HIS A 73 12.62 19.86 12.99
C HIS A 73 11.80 20.99 12.37
N ALA A 74 10.53 21.11 12.73
CA ALA A 74 9.60 22.10 12.23
C ALA A 74 8.63 22.57 13.34
N PRO A 75 9.13 23.07 14.48
CA PRO A 75 8.31 23.39 15.67
C PRO A 75 7.36 24.58 15.46
N ASP A 76 7.55 25.37 14.40
CA ASP A 76 6.71 26.50 14.04
C ASP A 76 6.54 26.60 12.53
N ALA A 77 5.53 27.38 12.09
CA ALA A 77 5.17 27.57 10.69
C ALA A 77 6.33 28.06 9.83
N ALA A 78 7.19 28.93 10.36
CA ALA A 78 8.32 29.47 9.63
C ALA A 78 9.39 28.40 9.39
N SER A 79 9.70 27.62 10.42
CA SER A 79 10.64 26.49 10.37
C SER A 79 10.12 25.38 9.45
N PHE A 80 8.82 25.09 9.49
CA PHE A 80 8.17 24.14 8.60
C PHE A 80 8.24 24.56 7.13
N ALA A 81 7.90 25.83 6.84
CA ALA A 81 7.98 26.38 5.48
C ALA A 81 9.41 26.33 4.94
N ALA A 82 10.40 26.70 5.74
CA ALA A 82 11.81 26.63 5.36
C ALA A 82 12.27 25.18 5.11
N ALA A 83 11.85 24.22 5.94
CA ALA A 83 12.23 22.81 5.78
C ALA A 83 11.68 22.18 4.49
N LEU A 84 10.54 22.66 4.00
CA LEU A 84 9.86 22.15 2.81
C LEU A 84 10.02 23.04 1.57
N ASP A 85 10.80 24.12 1.67
CA ASP A 85 10.97 25.13 0.61
C ASP A 85 9.62 25.70 0.12
N LEU A 86 8.75 26.05 1.08
CA LEU A 86 7.42 26.62 0.84
C LEU A 86 7.39 28.12 1.14
N ASP A 87 6.44 28.83 0.50
CA ASP A 87 6.10 30.19 0.90
C ASP A 87 5.59 30.18 2.36
N PRO A 88 6.16 30.99 3.27
CA PRO A 88 5.70 31.07 4.66
C PRO A 88 4.20 31.35 4.81
N ALA A 89 3.56 32.03 3.86
CA ALA A 89 2.12 32.26 3.88
C ALA A 89 1.30 30.97 3.78
N LEU A 90 1.83 29.91 3.16
CA LEU A 90 1.16 28.61 3.04
C LEU A 90 1.22 27.77 4.33
N ALA A 91 2.14 28.10 5.25
CA ALA A 91 2.31 27.40 6.53
C ALA A 91 1.62 28.13 7.70
N ALA A 92 1.07 29.33 7.46
CA ALA A 92 0.50 30.20 8.48
C ALA A 92 -1.03 30.06 8.67
N GLU A 93 -1.71 29.25 7.84
CA GLU A 93 -3.12 28.84 8.01
C GLU A 93 -3.23 27.51 8.76
#